data_AF-A0A9D5RWR1-F1
#
_entry.id   AF-A0A9D5RWR1-F1
#
_cell.length_a   1.000
_cell.length_b   1.000
_cell.length_c   1.000
_cell.angle_alpha   90.00
_cell.angle_beta   90.00
_cell.angle_gamma   90.00
#
_symmetry.space_group_name_H-M   'P 1'
#
loop_
_entity.id
_entity.type
_entity.pdbx_description
1 polymer ?
#
loop_
_entity_poly.entity_id
_entity_poly.type
_entity_poly.pdbx_seq_one_letter_code
_entity_poly.pdbx_strand_id
1 'polypeptide(L)'
;MLDMLKVETKKELILDLEKRVNDKILERTNYELLKKLIEKADTLDEAINIKILGTHYKKTGFHFDPRLEKLSDTIKYFSKNNKLSFITDLNKLHHKLIIGDNYPALLNLLVEYKGAIDIIYIDPPYGKDNMGEFADTNYENAITRDNLLSMLKYRLILAKQLLSEEGIIFCSIDDRNQAYVKCLFDDIFEEKNFIASVPRKTGAGNAAARNDAKLRKPFDYLLIYKKSNTVLKKKIVGRKEYKYEDSLGRYDLAQFQATGSDSTRSDRPNLYYPVYLSSDGKLYTEPQPDTIKTILPKKVHGEDGRWMWKKEKFNQDANLYIEYNDGFLYRKIYYDENEDQNVYQVEEAWLADGKYRNSEGTTQLTEIMNSEKVLFNNPKPVDLMKWCINLHPNKNAVVLDFFAGSGSTGQSVLELNREDNGKRQFILCTSDEVTDTTPNGIPYDVTVKRLKRIMTGKCYDNTSNFEWLKKNEPYGDNLDVLEIKDVANFEVTPGKTPFDVIDETLYGVDKFKTIQEKINWVCNNFEKNQKEVEA
;
A
#
# COMPACT_ATOMS: atom_id res chain seq x y z
N MET A 1 -10.56 -0.80 19.21
CA MET A 1 -11.46 -0.96 20.36
C MET A 1 -11.21 0.22 21.28
N LEU A 2 -11.73 1.38 20.90
CA LEU A 2 -11.74 2.60 21.69
C LEU A 2 -13.21 2.85 21.99
N ASP A 3 -13.58 2.68 23.25
CA ASP A 3 -14.83 3.23 23.77
C ASP A 3 -14.42 4.44 24.62
N MET A 4 -15.17 5.51 24.43
CA MET A 4 -15.11 6.82 25.06
C MET A 4 -14.59 6.82 26.51
N LEU A 5 -13.89 7.90 26.89
CA LEU A 5 -13.61 8.32 28.27
C LEU A 5 -14.88 8.21 29.16
N LYS A 6 -15.15 7.00 29.64
CA LYS A 6 -15.95 6.78 30.82
C LYS A 6 -15.08 7.17 31.99
N VAL A 7 -15.67 7.84 32.97
CA VAL A 7 -15.10 7.92 34.30
C VAL A 7 -15.02 6.48 34.79
N GLU A 8 -13.89 5.80 34.58
CA GLU A 8 -13.72 4.41 34.96
C GLU A 8 -13.88 4.32 36.47
N THR A 9 -14.87 3.58 36.94
CA THR A 9 -14.99 3.26 38.36
C THR A 9 -14.13 2.04 38.67
N LYS A 10 -13.70 1.85 39.92
CA LYS A 10 -13.04 0.61 40.36
C LYS A 10 -13.81 -0.65 39.97
N LYS A 11 -15.15 -0.57 39.93
CA LYS A 11 -16.03 -1.65 39.50
C LYS A 11 -15.87 -1.99 38.01
N GLU A 12 -15.74 -0.98 37.14
CA GLU A 12 -15.48 -1.17 35.72
C GLU A 12 -14.09 -1.74 35.46
N LEU A 13 -13.08 -1.33 36.24
CA LEU A 13 -11.75 -1.93 36.19
C LEU A 13 -11.78 -3.43 36.50
N ILE A 14 -12.53 -3.84 37.53
CA ILE A 14 -12.69 -5.26 37.90
C ILE A 14 -13.46 -6.04 36.83
N LEU A 15 -14.51 -5.45 36.25
CA LEU A 15 -15.28 -6.07 35.16
C LEU A 15 -14.42 -6.28 33.90
N ASP A 16 -13.55 -5.34 33.55
CA ASP A 16 -12.60 -5.51 32.43
C ASP A 16 -11.61 -6.64 32.71
N LEU A 17 -11.08 -6.75 33.94
CA LEU A 17 -10.20 -7.85 34.32
C LEU A 17 -10.92 -9.21 34.26
N GLU A 18 -12.18 -9.27 34.68
CA GLU A 18 -12.98 -10.50 34.61
C GLU A 18 -13.27 -10.91 33.16
N LYS A 19 -13.53 -9.96 32.26
CA LYS A 19 -13.63 -10.21 30.82
C LYS A 19 -12.32 -10.79 30.27
N ARG A 20 -11.16 -10.26 30.66
CA ARG A 20 -9.85 -10.78 30.23
C ARG A 20 -9.58 -12.19 30.73
N VAL A 21 -10.11 -12.59 31.89
CA VAL A 21 -10.05 -13.99 32.34
C VAL A 21 -10.89 -14.88 31.42
N ASN A 22 -12.11 -14.44 31.07
CA ASN A 22 -12.99 -15.19 30.18
C ASN A 22 -12.40 -15.34 28.77
N ASP A 23 -11.73 -14.31 28.28
CA ASP A 23 -11.02 -14.30 26.99
C ASP A 23 -9.70 -15.11 27.01
N LYS A 24 -9.38 -15.76 28.14
CA LYS A 24 -8.13 -16.52 28.38
C LYS A 24 -6.86 -15.68 28.23
N ILE A 25 -6.99 -14.38 28.41
CA ILE A 25 -5.88 -13.44 28.41
C ILE A 25 -5.22 -13.50 29.80
N LEU A 26 -6.00 -13.38 30.89
CA LEU A 26 -5.54 -13.30 32.28
C LEU A 26 -5.80 -14.57 33.09
N GLU A 27 -4.76 -15.07 33.77
CA GLU A 27 -4.91 -16.20 34.69
C GLU A 27 -5.80 -15.81 35.88
N ARG A 28 -6.64 -16.75 36.31
CA ARG A 28 -7.60 -16.52 37.41
C ARG A 28 -6.90 -16.10 38.71
N THR A 29 -5.75 -16.68 39.02
CA THR A 29 -4.93 -16.35 40.19
C THR A 29 -4.44 -14.90 40.19
N ASN A 30 -3.99 -14.40 39.04
CA ASN A 30 -3.54 -13.01 38.87
C ASN A 30 -4.72 -12.03 38.96
N TYR A 31 -5.88 -12.42 38.41
CA TYR A 31 -7.12 -11.66 38.56
C TYR A 31 -7.51 -11.46 40.03
N GLU A 32 -7.53 -12.51 40.84
CA GLU A 32 -7.95 -12.40 42.25
C GLU A 32 -7.00 -11.48 43.05
N LEU A 33 -5.70 -11.50 42.75
CA LEU A 33 -4.72 -10.57 43.34
C LEU A 33 -4.99 -9.13 42.92
N LEU A 34 -5.19 -8.88 41.63
CA LEU A 34 -5.42 -7.53 41.10
C LEU A 34 -6.74 -6.94 41.58
N LYS A 35 -7.79 -7.74 41.62
CA LYS A 35 -9.08 -7.35 42.19
C LYS A 35 -8.92 -6.88 43.63
N LYS A 36 -8.21 -7.64 44.46
CA LYS A 36 -7.96 -7.30 45.87
C LYS A 36 -7.16 -6.00 46.02
N LEU A 37 -6.18 -5.76 45.14
CA LEU A 37 -5.38 -4.53 45.15
C LEU A 37 -6.20 -3.32 44.69
N ILE A 38 -7.01 -3.46 43.64
CA ILE A 38 -7.89 -2.40 43.12
C ILE A 38 -8.97 -2.01 44.14
N GLU A 39 -9.58 -2.99 44.81
CA GLU A 39 -10.57 -2.74 45.87
C GLU A 39 -9.95 -1.93 47.03
N LYS A 40 -8.68 -2.18 47.33
CA LYS A 40 -7.94 -1.55 48.44
C LYS A 40 -7.22 -0.25 48.11
N ALA A 41 -7.11 0.13 46.84
CA ALA A 41 -6.48 1.39 46.45
C ALA A 41 -7.17 2.58 47.14
N ASP A 42 -6.43 3.61 47.53
CA ASP A 42 -7.00 4.80 48.19
C ASP A 42 -7.64 5.74 47.17
N THR A 43 -7.10 5.79 45.95
CA THR A 43 -7.59 6.61 44.85
C THR A 43 -7.97 5.78 43.62
N LEU A 44 -8.72 6.39 42.70
CA LEU A 44 -9.00 5.77 41.41
C LEU A 44 -7.72 5.67 40.56
N ASP A 45 -6.85 6.67 40.61
CA ASP A 45 -5.57 6.68 39.89
C ASP A 45 -4.66 5.52 40.34
N GLU A 46 -4.63 5.24 41.65
CA GLU A 46 -3.90 4.10 42.18
C GLU A 46 -4.50 2.77 41.70
N ALA A 47 -5.82 2.64 41.67
CA ALA A 47 -6.49 1.45 41.11
C ALA A 47 -6.19 1.26 39.61
N ILE A 48 -6.15 2.34 38.84
CA ILE A 48 -5.76 2.31 37.42
C ILE A 48 -4.31 1.86 37.27
N ASN A 49 -3.38 2.42 38.05
CA ASN A 49 -1.96 2.05 38.04
C ASN A 49 -1.73 0.57 38.40
N ILE A 50 -2.45 0.06 39.41
CA ILE A 50 -2.42 -1.37 39.79
C ILE A 50 -2.89 -2.26 38.65
N LYS A 51 -4.00 -1.92 37.98
CA LYS A 51 -4.50 -2.65 36.81
C LYS A 51 -3.46 -2.68 35.70
N ILE A 52 -2.84 -1.54 35.39
CA ILE A 52 -1.79 -1.42 34.36
C ILE A 52 -0.60 -2.33 34.70
N LEU A 53 -0.09 -2.24 35.92
CA LEU A 53 1.05 -3.05 36.39
C LEU A 53 0.80 -4.56 36.29
N GLY A 54 -0.40 -5.01 36.64
CA GLY A 54 -0.74 -6.44 36.64
C GLY A 54 -1.27 -7.01 35.33
N THR A 55 -1.62 -6.16 34.37
CA THR A 55 -2.07 -6.59 33.03
C THR A 55 -1.04 -6.32 31.93
N HIS A 56 0.18 -5.92 32.29
CA HIS A 56 1.30 -5.89 31.37
C HIS A 56 1.65 -7.30 30.90
N TYR A 57 0.97 -7.75 29.86
CA TYR A 57 1.54 -8.74 28.97
C TYR A 57 2.74 -8.09 28.31
N LYS A 58 3.92 -8.69 28.45
CA LYS A 58 4.90 -8.57 27.38
C LYS A 58 4.23 -9.18 26.15
N LYS A 59 3.69 -8.33 25.27
CA LYS A 59 3.33 -8.72 23.91
C LYS A 59 4.53 -9.49 23.37
N THR A 60 4.37 -10.73 22.94
CA THR A 60 5.48 -11.49 22.36
C THR A 60 5.68 -10.98 20.93
N GLY A 61 6.87 -10.49 20.56
CA GLY A 61 7.11 -9.95 19.23
C GLY A 61 8.14 -8.82 19.18
N PHE A 62 8.13 -8.07 18.08
CA PHE A 62 8.98 -6.90 17.86
C PHE A 62 8.54 -5.73 18.76
N HIS A 63 9.50 -5.15 19.50
CA HIS A 63 9.29 -3.97 20.36
C HIS A 63 10.39 -2.95 20.11
N PHE A 64 10.02 -1.68 20.15
CA PHE A 64 10.92 -0.56 20.25
C PHE A 64 10.19 0.55 21.02
N ASP A 65 10.95 1.40 21.73
CA ASP A 65 10.38 2.53 22.45
C ASP A 65 10.15 3.69 21.48
N PRO A 66 8.90 4.02 21.13
CA PRO A 66 8.64 5.07 20.17
C PRO A 66 8.87 6.43 20.82
N ARG A 67 9.59 7.31 20.13
CA ARG A 67 9.69 8.72 20.55
C ARG A 67 8.38 9.43 20.23
N LEU A 68 7.69 9.97 21.24
CA LEU A 68 6.50 10.81 21.04
C LEU A 68 6.86 12.05 20.21
N GLU A 69 5.94 12.47 19.33
CA GLU A 69 6.02 13.77 18.67
C GLU A 69 5.89 14.87 19.72
N LYS A 70 6.64 15.98 19.57
CA LYS A 70 6.60 17.06 20.57
C LYS A 70 5.30 17.85 20.43
N LEU A 71 4.58 18.01 21.54
CA LEU A 71 3.50 18.98 21.63
C LEU A 71 4.05 20.38 21.37
N SER A 72 3.32 21.17 20.59
CA SER A 72 3.66 22.54 20.24
C SER A 72 2.47 23.44 20.50
N ASP A 73 2.71 24.65 20.99
CA ASP A 73 1.69 25.69 21.15
C ASP A 73 1.35 26.40 19.83
N THR A 74 1.64 25.75 18.70
CA THR A 74 1.42 26.28 17.36
C THR A 74 0.56 25.35 16.51
N ILE A 75 -0.30 25.93 15.69
CA ILE A 75 -1.07 25.23 14.66
C ILE A 75 -0.26 25.22 13.37
N LYS A 76 0.00 24.03 12.84
CA LYS A 76 0.59 23.85 11.50
C LYS A 76 -0.52 23.84 10.45
N TYR A 77 -0.40 24.68 9.43
CA TYR A 77 -1.44 24.87 8.40
C TYR A 77 -0.87 25.01 6.98
N PHE A 78 -1.70 24.82 5.96
CA PHE A 78 -1.33 25.02 4.55
C PHE A 78 -1.38 26.50 4.17
N SER A 79 -0.32 26.97 3.53
CA SER A 79 -0.26 28.27 2.86
C SER A 79 0.04 28.05 1.38
N LYS A 80 -0.77 28.62 0.49
CA LYS A 80 -0.54 28.50 -0.96
C LYS A 80 0.68 29.33 -1.39
N ASN A 81 1.60 28.71 -2.11
CA ASN A 81 2.69 29.41 -2.80
C ASN A 81 2.25 29.79 -4.22
N ASN A 82 1.78 31.03 -4.38
CA ASN A 82 1.29 31.54 -5.66
C ASN A 82 2.38 31.69 -6.74
N LYS A 83 3.66 31.72 -6.37
CA LYS A 83 4.77 31.84 -7.33
C LYS A 83 5.09 30.50 -7.98
N LEU A 84 4.94 29.41 -7.23
CA LEU A 84 5.23 28.05 -7.69
C LEU A 84 3.97 27.31 -8.17
N SER A 85 2.78 27.71 -7.72
CA SER A 85 1.52 27.20 -8.25
C SER A 85 1.30 27.67 -9.68
N PHE A 86 0.68 26.84 -10.52
CA PHE A 86 0.33 27.21 -11.89
C PHE A 86 -0.91 26.48 -12.40
N ILE A 87 -1.60 27.16 -13.31
CA ILE A 87 -2.77 26.63 -14.03
C ILE A 87 -2.37 26.56 -15.51
N THR A 88 -2.56 25.39 -16.12
CA THR A 88 -2.42 25.21 -17.57
C THR A 88 -3.78 25.36 -18.26
N ASP A 89 -4.85 24.83 -17.66
CA ASP A 89 -6.23 24.90 -18.16
C ASP A 89 -7.21 24.72 -16.98
N LEU A 90 -8.19 25.62 -16.85
CA LEU A 90 -9.17 25.61 -15.76
C LEU A 90 -10.07 24.36 -15.75
N ASN A 91 -10.18 23.65 -16.88
CA ASN A 91 -11.00 22.43 -17.00
C ASN A 91 -10.20 21.15 -16.69
N LYS A 92 -8.90 21.27 -16.42
CA LYS A 92 -8.00 20.15 -16.14
C LYS A 92 -7.91 19.87 -14.63
N LEU A 93 -7.36 18.70 -14.29
CA LEU A 93 -7.27 18.26 -12.90
C LEU A 93 -6.30 19.14 -12.11
N HIS A 94 -6.59 19.29 -10.83
CA HIS A 94 -5.67 19.89 -9.87
C HIS A 94 -4.92 18.81 -9.11
N HIS A 95 -3.61 18.98 -9.02
CA HIS A 95 -2.71 18.17 -8.22
C HIS A 95 -2.06 19.02 -7.13
N LYS A 96 -1.63 18.37 -6.04
CA LYS A 96 -1.06 19.06 -4.87
C LYS A 96 0.41 18.67 -4.67
N LEU A 97 1.27 19.65 -4.42
CA LEU A 97 2.60 19.47 -3.85
C LEU A 97 2.67 20.23 -2.53
N ILE A 98 2.98 19.53 -1.46
CA ILE A 98 3.15 20.08 -0.11
C ILE A 98 4.65 20.12 0.19
N ILE A 99 5.12 21.29 0.61
CA ILE A 99 6.51 21.55 1.01
C ILE A 99 6.55 21.70 2.53
N GLY A 100 7.32 20.84 3.20
CA GLY A 100 7.50 20.82 4.64
C GLY A 100 7.56 19.41 5.21
N ASP A 101 7.57 19.32 6.55
CA ASP A 101 7.53 18.02 7.23
C ASP A 101 6.23 17.26 6.89
N ASN A 102 6.36 15.97 6.63
CA ASN A 102 5.26 15.12 6.22
C ASN A 102 4.29 14.79 7.36
N TYR A 103 4.70 14.81 8.63
CA TYR A 103 3.77 14.62 9.76
C TYR A 103 2.67 15.69 9.83
N PRO A 104 2.98 17.01 9.90
CA PRO A 104 1.95 18.04 9.84
C PRO A 104 1.21 18.07 8.50
N ALA A 105 1.86 17.70 7.39
CA ALA A 105 1.17 17.57 6.11
C ALA A 105 0.08 16.50 6.16
N LEU A 106 0.38 15.31 6.70
CA LEU A 106 -0.60 14.22 6.85
C LEU A 106 -1.73 14.60 7.80
N LEU A 107 -1.44 15.28 8.92
CA LEU A 107 -2.46 15.82 9.83
C LEU A 107 -3.41 16.79 9.11
N ASN A 108 -2.86 17.69 8.31
CA ASN A 108 -3.65 18.64 7.54
C ASN A 108 -4.46 17.96 6.42
N LEU A 109 -3.92 16.93 5.78
CA LEU A 109 -4.63 16.14 4.78
C LEU A 109 -5.83 15.39 5.38
N LEU A 110 -5.82 15.03 6.67
CA LEU A 110 -6.97 14.36 7.30
C LEU A 110 -8.25 15.21 7.29
N VAL A 111 -8.14 16.54 7.18
CA VAL A 111 -9.30 17.43 7.14
C VAL A 111 -10.14 17.19 5.88
N GLU A 112 -9.50 16.90 4.75
CA GLU A 112 -10.17 16.72 3.44
C GLU A 112 -10.17 15.26 2.97
N TYR A 113 -9.10 14.50 3.24
CA TYR A 113 -8.82 13.20 2.61
C TYR A 113 -8.93 11.99 3.55
N LYS A 114 -9.54 12.14 4.74
CA LYS A 114 -9.75 10.99 5.65
C LYS A 114 -10.57 9.91 4.95
N GLY A 115 -9.99 8.72 4.79
CA GLY A 115 -10.61 7.61 4.09
C GLY A 115 -10.72 7.75 2.57
N ALA A 116 -10.03 8.70 1.94
CA ALA A 116 -10.20 9.04 0.52
C ALA A 116 -8.99 8.71 -0.36
N ILE A 117 -7.83 8.35 0.20
CA ILE A 117 -6.62 8.06 -0.56
C ILE A 117 -6.62 6.59 -1.01
N ASP A 118 -6.59 6.33 -2.31
CA ASP A 118 -6.59 4.97 -2.86
C ASP A 118 -5.20 4.33 -2.83
N ILE A 119 -4.15 5.12 -3.07
CA ILE A 119 -2.78 4.60 -3.15
C ILE A 119 -1.86 5.49 -2.34
N ILE A 120 -1.06 4.88 -1.48
CA ILE A 120 0.06 5.53 -0.81
C ILE A 120 1.36 4.86 -1.26
N TYR A 121 2.33 5.64 -1.70
CA TYR A 121 3.70 5.18 -1.86
C TYR A 121 4.62 5.94 -0.92
N ILE A 122 5.58 5.25 -0.30
CA ILE A 122 6.63 5.88 0.48
C ILE A 122 8.00 5.29 0.16
N ASP A 123 8.98 6.18 0.09
CA ASP A 123 10.40 5.87 -0.01
C ASP A 123 11.14 6.54 1.15
N PRO A 124 10.94 6.07 2.39
CA PRO A 124 11.58 6.67 3.54
C PRO A 124 13.10 6.54 3.47
N PRO A 125 13.86 7.33 4.22
CA PRO A 125 15.29 7.12 4.35
C PRO A 125 15.59 5.71 4.90
N TYR A 126 16.50 4.97 4.26
CA TYR A 126 16.75 3.55 4.59
C TYR A 126 17.54 3.32 5.90
N GLY A 127 17.87 4.38 6.66
CA GLY A 127 18.67 4.32 7.88
C GLY A 127 20.16 3.99 7.65
N LYS A 128 21.00 4.26 8.66
CA LYS A 128 22.42 3.86 8.69
C LYS A 128 22.67 2.84 9.81
N ASP A 129 23.44 1.80 9.52
CA ASP A 129 23.63 0.62 10.37
C ASP A 129 24.72 0.74 11.44
N ASN A 130 25.47 1.84 11.49
CA ASN A 130 26.41 2.01 12.59
C ASN A 130 25.67 2.60 13.78
N MET A 131 25.29 1.74 14.72
CA MET A 131 25.45 2.01 16.16
C MET A 131 26.95 2.23 16.45
N GLY A 132 27.58 3.19 15.78
CA GLY A 132 28.97 3.60 16.01
C GLY A 132 28.98 4.79 16.95
N GLU A 133 30.14 5.06 17.56
CA GLU A 133 30.48 6.08 18.59
C GLU A 133 29.90 7.51 18.40
N PHE A 134 29.16 7.79 17.34
CA PHE A 134 28.34 8.99 17.15
C PHE A 134 27.00 8.98 17.92
N ALA A 135 26.58 7.84 18.45
CA ALA A 135 25.45 7.77 19.38
C ALA A 135 25.71 8.58 20.66
N ASP A 136 26.96 8.92 20.99
CA ASP A 136 27.28 9.70 22.19
C ASP A 136 27.26 11.23 21.98
N THR A 137 27.15 11.74 20.74
CA THR A 137 27.32 13.19 20.50
C THR A 137 26.39 13.86 19.48
N ASN A 138 25.56 13.15 18.71
CA ASN A 138 24.73 13.81 17.68
C ASN A 138 23.35 13.15 17.44
N TYR A 139 22.53 13.11 18.49
CA TYR A 139 21.14 12.63 18.50
C TYR A 139 20.16 13.38 17.57
N GLU A 140 20.58 14.45 16.89
CA GLU A 140 19.73 15.24 16.00
C GLU A 140 19.82 14.87 14.51
N ASN A 141 20.90 14.20 14.06
CA ASN A 141 21.19 14.04 12.62
C ASN A 141 21.37 12.59 12.11
N ALA A 142 21.38 11.59 13.00
CA ALA A 142 21.55 10.20 12.59
C ALA A 142 20.19 9.47 12.52
N ILE A 143 19.81 8.99 11.32
CA ILE A 143 18.67 8.08 11.14
C ILE A 143 19.13 6.68 11.56
N THR A 144 19.17 6.46 12.87
CA THR A 144 19.26 5.13 13.48
C THR A 144 17.97 4.36 13.21
N ARG A 145 17.99 3.04 13.44
CA ARG A 145 16.79 2.20 13.30
C ARG A 145 15.63 2.71 14.16
N ASP A 146 15.88 3.05 15.42
CA ASP A 146 14.83 3.48 16.34
C ASP A 146 14.23 4.84 15.93
N ASN A 147 15.07 5.75 15.41
CA ASN A 147 14.62 7.02 14.85
C ASN A 147 13.75 6.81 13.60
N LEU A 148 14.17 5.92 12.69
CA LEU A 148 13.39 5.55 11.50
C LEU A 148 12.01 4.99 11.88
N LEU A 149 11.99 4.03 12.81
CA LEU A 149 10.75 3.38 13.23
C LEU A 149 9.83 4.33 13.99
N SER A 150 10.38 5.18 14.87
CA SER A 150 9.62 6.20 15.59
C SER A 150 8.99 7.21 14.63
N MET A 151 9.78 7.73 13.68
CA MET A 151 9.29 8.64 12.65
C MET A 151 8.18 8.01 11.80
N LEU A 152 8.39 6.76 11.35
CA LEU A 152 7.42 6.05 10.53
C LEU A 152 6.14 5.71 11.28
N LYS A 153 6.20 5.34 12.57
CA LYS A 153 5.04 4.86 13.34
C LYS A 153 3.85 5.81 13.24
N TYR A 154 4.04 7.08 13.61
CA TYR A 154 2.94 8.04 13.62
C TYR A 154 2.49 8.43 12.22
N ARG A 155 3.41 8.49 11.25
CA ARG A 155 3.09 8.76 9.84
C ARG A 155 2.28 7.62 9.23
N LEU A 156 2.58 6.37 9.58
CA LEU A 156 1.83 5.19 9.13
C LEU A 156 0.45 5.09 9.79
N ILE A 157 0.31 5.50 11.06
CA ILE A 157 -1.01 5.64 11.71
C ILE A 157 -1.88 6.63 10.93
N LEU A 158 -1.34 7.82 10.61
CA LEU A 158 -2.03 8.82 9.79
C LEU A 158 -2.31 8.31 8.37
N ALA A 159 -1.36 7.64 7.74
CA ALA A 159 -1.53 7.03 6.42
C ALA A 159 -2.68 6.01 6.41
N LYS A 160 -2.80 5.17 7.45
CA LYS A 160 -3.93 4.22 7.59
C LYS A 160 -5.28 4.94 7.70
N GLN A 161 -5.34 6.08 8.37
CA GLN A 161 -6.56 6.90 8.45
C GLN A 161 -6.92 7.59 7.13
N LEU A 162 -5.91 8.00 6.35
CA LEU A 162 -6.09 8.61 5.02
C LEU A 162 -6.53 7.61 3.95
N LEU A 163 -6.06 6.36 4.03
CA LEU A 163 -6.40 5.33 3.05
C LEU A 163 -7.90 5.05 2.98
N SER A 164 -8.43 4.89 1.76
CA SER A 164 -9.75 4.33 1.51
C SER A 164 -9.81 2.85 1.91
N GLU A 165 -11.01 2.27 2.04
CA GLU A 165 -11.17 0.85 2.40
C GLU A 165 -10.53 -0.09 1.37
N GLU A 166 -10.51 0.29 0.10
CA GLU A 166 -9.81 -0.45 -0.96
C GLU A 166 -8.34 -0.03 -1.11
N GLY A 167 -7.85 0.88 -0.26
CA GLY A 167 -6.56 1.50 -0.42
C GLY A 167 -5.37 0.56 -0.23
N ILE A 168 -4.28 0.86 -0.95
CA ILE A 168 -3.01 0.11 -0.93
C ILE A 168 -1.88 1.04 -0.52
N ILE A 169 -0.99 0.57 0.34
CA ILE A 169 0.26 1.24 0.68
C ILE A 169 1.47 0.42 0.24
N PHE A 170 2.44 1.14 -0.32
CA PHE A 170 3.72 0.64 -0.80
C PHE A 170 4.87 1.30 -0.04
N CYS A 171 5.87 0.54 0.40
CA CYS A 171 7.06 1.07 1.06
C CYS A 171 8.33 0.48 0.46
N SER A 172 9.16 1.33 -0.15
CA SER A 172 10.52 0.96 -0.53
C SER A 172 11.45 0.96 0.68
N ILE A 173 12.27 -0.09 0.81
CA ILE A 173 13.23 -0.23 1.91
C ILE A 173 14.34 -1.21 1.51
N ASP A 174 15.55 -1.07 2.06
CA ASP A 174 16.63 -2.02 1.82
C ASP A 174 16.62 -3.23 2.78
N ASP A 175 17.57 -4.14 2.58
CA ASP A 175 17.72 -5.36 3.36
C ASP A 175 18.05 -5.13 4.84
N ARG A 176 18.57 -3.95 5.22
CA ARG A 176 19.00 -3.66 6.59
C ARG A 176 17.82 -3.45 7.53
N ASN A 177 16.81 -2.73 7.06
CA ASN A 177 15.65 -2.36 7.88
C ASN A 177 14.33 -2.99 7.43
N GLN A 178 14.30 -3.73 6.31
CA GLN A 178 13.07 -4.35 5.79
C GLN A 178 12.30 -5.15 6.84
N ALA A 179 12.96 -5.99 7.64
CA ALA A 179 12.28 -6.85 8.61
C ALA A 179 11.62 -6.03 9.73
N TYR A 180 12.33 -5.02 10.23
CA TYR A 180 11.86 -4.12 11.29
C TYR A 180 10.71 -3.24 10.82
N VAL A 181 10.83 -2.67 9.62
CA VAL A 181 9.76 -1.90 8.99
C VAL A 181 8.55 -2.79 8.71
N LYS A 182 8.74 -4.04 8.25
CA LYS A 182 7.64 -4.99 8.07
C LYS A 182 6.90 -5.24 9.39
N CYS A 183 7.61 -5.49 10.49
CA CYS A 183 6.98 -5.68 11.80
C CYS A 183 6.17 -4.47 12.25
N LEU A 184 6.65 -3.25 11.97
CA LEU A 184 5.90 -2.01 12.23
C LEU A 184 4.63 -1.92 11.36
N PHE A 185 4.73 -2.30 10.08
CA PHE A 185 3.55 -2.40 9.22
C PHE A 185 2.57 -3.47 9.68
N ASP A 186 3.03 -4.64 10.14
CA ASP A 186 2.16 -5.68 10.71
C ASP A 186 1.40 -5.17 11.94
N ASP A 187 2.04 -4.36 12.79
CA ASP A 187 1.40 -3.78 13.97
C ASP A 187 0.31 -2.75 13.60
N ILE A 188 0.58 -1.91 12.59
CA ILE A 188 -0.33 -0.83 12.20
C ILE A 188 -1.43 -1.33 11.26
N PHE A 189 -1.08 -2.08 10.22
CA PHE A 189 -1.99 -2.54 9.17
C PHE A 189 -2.56 -3.94 9.42
N GLU A 190 -2.07 -4.67 10.41
CA GLU A 190 -2.38 -6.08 10.70
C GLU A 190 -1.78 -7.05 9.67
N GLU A 191 -1.17 -8.13 10.14
CA GLU A 191 -0.50 -9.13 9.29
C GLU A 191 -1.42 -9.72 8.21
N LYS A 192 -2.71 -9.90 8.50
CA LYS A 192 -3.72 -10.41 7.54
C LYS A 192 -3.87 -9.52 6.29
N ASN A 193 -3.42 -8.27 6.37
CA ASN A 193 -3.47 -7.30 5.29
C ASN A 193 -2.14 -7.13 4.55
N PHE A 194 -1.12 -7.92 4.92
CA PHE A 194 0.10 -8.04 4.13
C PHE A 194 -0.21 -8.68 2.76
N ILE A 195 0.29 -8.06 1.68
CA ILE A 195 0.14 -8.60 0.32
C ILE A 195 1.42 -9.30 -0.11
N ALA A 196 2.56 -8.58 -0.12
CA ALA A 196 3.83 -9.11 -0.58
C ALA A 196 5.02 -8.28 -0.10
N SER A 197 6.19 -8.93 -0.06
CA SER A 197 7.50 -8.27 0.05
C SER A 197 8.25 -8.55 -1.25
N VAL A 198 8.23 -7.57 -2.15
CA VAL A 198 8.67 -7.71 -3.54
C VAL A 198 10.14 -7.30 -3.65
N PRO A 199 11.07 -8.20 -4.02
CA PRO A 199 12.44 -7.83 -4.30
C PRO A 199 12.50 -7.06 -5.63
N ARG A 200 13.22 -5.93 -5.63
CA ARG A 200 13.50 -5.13 -6.84
C ARG A 200 14.99 -5.09 -7.09
N LYS A 201 15.39 -5.41 -8.32
CA LYS A 201 16.79 -5.35 -8.75
C LYS A 201 17.19 -3.89 -8.98
N THR A 202 18.08 -3.36 -8.13
CA THR A 202 18.47 -1.94 -8.17
C THR A 202 19.54 -1.64 -9.23
N GLY A 203 20.33 -2.64 -9.63
CA GLY A 203 21.38 -2.49 -10.63
C GLY A 203 21.96 -3.81 -11.14
N ALA A 204 22.87 -3.70 -12.13
CA ALA A 204 23.59 -4.85 -12.69
C ALA A 204 24.64 -5.43 -11.71
N GLY A 205 24.98 -4.66 -10.66
CA GLY A 205 26.01 -4.89 -9.65
C GLY A 205 27.41 -4.90 -10.26
N ASN A 206 28.29 -4.03 -9.80
CA ASN A 206 29.68 -4.04 -10.28
C ASN A 206 30.36 -5.32 -9.80
N ALA A 207 30.86 -6.13 -10.73
CA ALA A 207 31.75 -7.27 -10.44
C ALA A 207 33.11 -6.82 -9.85
N ALA A 208 33.41 -5.51 -9.92
CA ALA A 208 34.70 -4.91 -9.54
C ALA A 208 34.73 -4.29 -8.13
N ALA A 209 33.65 -4.40 -7.34
CA ALA A 209 33.68 -3.90 -5.97
C ALA A 209 34.55 -4.83 -5.11
N ARG A 210 35.73 -4.33 -4.71
CA ARG A 210 36.66 -4.93 -3.74
C ARG A 210 36.03 -5.02 -2.35
N ASN A 211 34.99 -5.83 -2.20
CA ASN A 211 34.39 -6.13 -0.90
C ASN A 211 34.73 -7.57 -0.53
N ASP A 212 35.21 -7.77 0.69
CA ASP A 212 35.46 -9.09 1.31
C ASP A 212 34.17 -9.93 1.45
N ALA A 213 33.00 -9.34 1.16
CA ALA A 213 31.72 -10.00 1.10
C ALA A 213 31.64 -10.94 -0.12
N LYS A 214 31.58 -12.25 0.14
CA LYS A 214 31.44 -13.30 -0.89
C LYS A 214 30.08 -13.30 -1.62
N LEU A 215 29.10 -12.50 -1.19
CA LEU A 215 27.76 -12.43 -1.77
C LEU A 215 27.38 -10.99 -2.12
N ARG A 216 26.87 -10.81 -3.34
CA ARG A 216 26.39 -9.51 -3.85
C ARG A 216 24.88 -9.37 -3.58
N LYS A 217 24.45 -8.22 -3.08
CA LYS A 217 23.04 -7.89 -2.79
C LYS A 217 22.51 -6.77 -3.72
N PRO A 218 22.22 -7.04 -5.00
CA PRO A 218 21.82 -6.01 -5.97
C PRO A 218 20.31 -5.72 -5.92
N PHE A 219 19.68 -5.77 -4.75
CA PHE A 219 18.24 -5.61 -4.61
C PHE A 219 17.88 -4.82 -3.36
N ASP A 220 16.77 -4.11 -3.45
CA ASP A 220 15.99 -3.60 -2.33
C ASP A 220 14.61 -4.26 -2.35
N TYR A 221 13.74 -3.86 -1.42
CA TYR A 221 12.43 -4.44 -1.21
C TYR A 221 11.34 -3.39 -1.34
N LEU A 222 10.17 -3.84 -1.80
CA LEU A 222 8.92 -3.09 -1.80
C LEU A 222 7.90 -3.88 -0.97
N LEU A 223 7.58 -3.36 0.21
CA LEU A 223 6.52 -3.90 1.06
C LEU A 223 5.17 -3.40 0.58
N ILE A 224 4.19 -4.30 0.51
CA ILE A 224 2.84 -4.00 0.03
C ILE A 224 1.82 -4.45 1.08
N TYR A 225 0.99 -3.52 1.53
CA TYR A 225 -0.15 -3.78 2.42
C TYR A 225 -1.42 -3.16 1.85
N LYS A 226 -2.56 -3.78 2.13
CA LYS A 226 -3.88 -3.20 1.89
C LYS A 226 -4.46 -2.65 3.19
N LYS A 227 -5.48 -1.80 3.10
CA LYS A 227 -6.23 -1.37 4.29
C LYS A 227 -7.18 -2.47 4.77
N SER A 228 -8.07 -2.95 3.90
CA SER A 228 -9.04 -4.01 4.24
C SER A 228 -9.39 -4.91 3.04
N ASN A 229 -10.47 -4.60 2.32
CA ASN A 229 -11.08 -5.47 1.31
C ASN A 229 -10.64 -5.14 -0.13
N THR A 230 -9.39 -4.72 -0.30
CA THR A 230 -8.84 -4.35 -1.60
C THR A 230 -8.86 -5.47 -2.63
N VAL A 231 -9.28 -5.13 -3.86
CA VAL A 231 -9.14 -5.96 -5.05
C VAL A 231 -8.03 -5.42 -5.94
N LEU A 232 -6.98 -6.22 -6.16
CA LEU A 232 -5.90 -5.86 -7.07
C LEU A 232 -6.34 -6.01 -8.53
N LYS A 233 -5.91 -5.07 -9.38
CA LYS A 233 -6.12 -5.12 -10.82
C LYS A 233 -5.44 -6.36 -11.40
N LYS A 234 -6.20 -7.13 -12.18
CA LYS A 234 -5.67 -8.25 -12.97
C LYS A 234 -5.47 -7.79 -14.41
N LYS A 235 -4.43 -8.29 -15.06
CA LYS A 235 -4.18 -7.99 -16.47
C LYS A 235 -4.98 -8.95 -17.35
N ILE A 236 -5.82 -8.42 -18.23
CA ILE A 236 -6.48 -9.24 -19.26
C ILE A 236 -5.43 -9.53 -20.34
N VAL A 237 -5.15 -10.82 -20.57
CA VAL A 237 -4.19 -11.29 -21.59
C VAL A 237 -4.85 -12.00 -22.76
N GLY A 238 -6.16 -12.20 -22.69
CA GLY A 238 -6.92 -12.80 -23.76
C GLY A 238 -8.37 -13.03 -23.34
N ARG A 239 -9.09 -13.75 -24.19
CA ARG A 239 -10.41 -14.28 -23.88
C ARG A 239 -10.34 -15.81 -23.89
N LYS A 240 -11.21 -16.46 -23.11
CA LYS A 240 -11.38 -17.90 -23.14
C LYS A 240 -11.70 -18.31 -24.58
N GLU A 241 -10.99 -19.31 -25.08
CA GLU A 241 -11.20 -19.85 -26.42
C GLU A 241 -11.99 -21.14 -26.33
N TYR A 242 -13.08 -21.24 -27.11
CA TYR A 242 -13.92 -22.43 -27.19
C TYR A 242 -13.77 -23.02 -28.59
N LYS A 243 -13.02 -24.12 -28.66
CA LYS A 243 -12.49 -24.72 -29.91
C LYS A 243 -13.48 -25.65 -30.60
N TYR A 244 -14.52 -26.10 -29.89
CA TYR A 244 -15.48 -27.09 -30.36
C TYR A 244 -16.90 -26.53 -30.29
N GLU A 245 -17.84 -27.19 -30.98
CA GLU A 245 -19.25 -26.81 -31.01
C GLU A 245 -20.14 -28.04 -31.18
N ASP A 246 -21.23 -28.10 -30.44
CA ASP A 246 -22.30 -29.09 -30.61
C ASP A 246 -23.68 -28.46 -30.40
N SER A 247 -24.75 -29.27 -30.30
CA SER A 247 -26.12 -28.80 -30.15
C SER A 247 -26.38 -27.95 -28.90
N LEU A 248 -25.51 -28.01 -27.88
CA LEU A 248 -25.59 -27.20 -26.67
C LEU A 248 -24.76 -25.90 -26.78
N GLY A 249 -23.99 -25.73 -27.86
CA GLY A 249 -23.22 -24.53 -28.17
C GLY A 249 -21.71 -24.77 -28.23
N ARG A 250 -20.95 -23.67 -28.21
CA ARG A 250 -19.48 -23.69 -28.25
C ARG A 250 -18.91 -24.16 -26.92
N TYR A 251 -17.91 -25.03 -26.94
CA TYR A 251 -17.25 -25.54 -25.74
C TYR A 251 -15.73 -25.72 -25.91
N ASP A 252 -15.03 -25.85 -24.79
CA ASP A 252 -13.65 -26.34 -24.73
C ASP A 252 -13.57 -27.59 -23.84
N LEU A 253 -12.43 -28.27 -23.88
CA LEU A 253 -12.22 -29.52 -23.14
C LEU A 253 -11.26 -29.31 -21.97
N ALA A 254 -11.74 -29.58 -20.77
CA ALA A 254 -10.90 -29.66 -19.57
C ALA A 254 -10.76 -31.11 -19.11
N GLN A 255 -9.52 -31.55 -18.87
CA GLN A 255 -9.25 -32.93 -18.44
C GLN A 255 -9.96 -33.21 -17.12
N PHE A 256 -10.68 -34.34 -17.01
CA PHE A 256 -11.47 -34.69 -15.83
C PHE A 256 -10.61 -35.28 -14.68
N GLN A 257 -9.42 -35.79 -14.99
CA GLN A 257 -8.49 -36.30 -14.00
C GLN A 257 -7.90 -35.15 -13.15
N ALA A 258 -7.76 -35.37 -11.84
CA ALA A 258 -7.11 -34.41 -10.96
C ALA A 258 -5.61 -34.29 -11.30
N THR A 259 -5.08 -33.08 -11.18
CA THR A 259 -3.65 -32.77 -11.33
C THR A 259 -3.18 -32.00 -10.09
N GLY A 260 -1.87 -32.05 -9.78
CA GLY A 260 -1.30 -31.38 -8.60
C GLY A 260 -0.87 -32.35 -7.49
N SER A 261 -0.56 -31.81 -6.32
CA SER A 261 0.05 -32.55 -5.21
C SER A 261 -0.89 -33.56 -4.54
N ASP A 262 -2.20 -33.42 -4.67
CA ASP A 262 -3.21 -34.31 -4.09
C ASP A 262 -3.95 -35.15 -5.16
N SER A 263 -3.29 -35.44 -6.28
CA SER A 263 -3.88 -36.04 -7.48
C SER A 263 -3.89 -37.57 -7.52
N THR A 264 -3.46 -38.22 -6.44
CA THR A 264 -3.39 -39.68 -6.35
C THR A 264 -4.62 -40.28 -5.67
N ARG A 265 -4.83 -41.58 -5.86
CA ARG A 265 -5.86 -42.35 -5.17
C ARG A 265 -5.62 -42.39 -3.65
N SER A 266 -4.37 -42.44 -3.20
CA SER A 266 -4.03 -42.52 -1.78
C SER A 266 -4.49 -41.27 -1.03
N ASP A 267 -4.42 -40.10 -1.66
CA ASP A 267 -4.93 -38.83 -1.11
C ASP A 267 -6.45 -38.83 -0.90
N ARG A 268 -7.21 -39.39 -1.87
CA ARG A 268 -8.68 -39.40 -1.87
C ARG A 268 -9.22 -40.72 -2.47
N PRO A 269 -9.28 -41.81 -1.69
CA PRO A 269 -9.60 -43.15 -2.23
C PRO A 269 -10.96 -43.25 -2.93
N ASN A 270 -11.95 -42.45 -2.49
CA ASN A 270 -13.31 -42.44 -3.03
C ASN A 270 -13.44 -41.79 -4.41
N LEU A 271 -12.36 -41.22 -4.96
CA LEU A 271 -12.34 -40.59 -6.28
C LEU A 271 -11.65 -41.45 -7.34
N TYR A 272 -11.26 -42.69 -6.99
CA TYR A 272 -10.81 -43.69 -7.92
C TYR A 272 -11.93 -44.70 -8.20
N TYR A 273 -12.50 -44.63 -9.39
CA TYR A 273 -13.55 -45.55 -9.82
C TYR A 273 -13.53 -45.72 -11.35
N PRO A 274 -13.98 -46.87 -11.88
CA PRO A 274 -14.08 -47.08 -13.31
C PRO A 274 -15.19 -46.22 -13.93
N VAL A 275 -14.94 -45.75 -15.15
CA VAL A 275 -15.95 -45.16 -16.04
C VAL A 275 -16.03 -46.04 -17.28
N TYR A 276 -17.24 -46.34 -17.72
CA TYR A 276 -17.53 -47.27 -18.80
C TYR A 276 -18.06 -46.51 -20.01
N LEU A 277 -17.41 -46.68 -21.16
CA LEU A 277 -17.85 -46.14 -22.45
C LEU A 277 -18.73 -47.17 -23.14
N SER A 278 -19.97 -46.78 -23.45
CA SER A 278 -20.95 -47.54 -24.22
C SER A 278 -20.72 -47.39 -25.72
N SER A 279 -21.26 -48.31 -26.51
CA SER A 279 -21.14 -48.32 -27.97
C SER A 279 -21.75 -47.08 -28.65
N ASP A 280 -22.69 -46.40 -27.97
CA ASP A 280 -23.31 -45.15 -28.42
C ASP A 280 -22.49 -43.88 -28.07
N GLY A 281 -21.33 -44.05 -27.43
CA GLY A 281 -20.44 -42.97 -27.03
C GLY A 281 -20.73 -42.37 -25.65
N LYS A 282 -21.75 -42.83 -24.93
CA LYS A 282 -22.06 -42.34 -23.57
C LYS A 282 -21.19 -42.99 -22.51
N LEU A 283 -21.01 -42.26 -21.41
CA LEU A 283 -20.19 -42.66 -20.27
C LEU A 283 -21.05 -42.94 -19.03
N TYR A 284 -20.73 -44.03 -18.34
CA TYR A 284 -21.45 -44.49 -17.14
C TYR A 284 -20.46 -44.85 -16.02
N THR A 285 -20.89 -44.78 -14.76
CA THR A 285 -20.09 -45.24 -13.61
C THR A 285 -20.32 -46.70 -13.24
N GLU A 286 -21.24 -47.37 -13.94
CA GLU A 286 -21.56 -48.79 -13.82
C GLU A 286 -21.59 -49.41 -15.23
N PRO A 287 -21.17 -50.69 -15.38
CA PRO A 287 -21.08 -51.33 -16.69
C PRO A 287 -22.46 -51.48 -17.34
N GLN A 288 -22.55 -51.13 -18.62
CA GLN A 288 -23.73 -51.33 -19.47
C GLN A 288 -23.56 -52.58 -20.36
N PRO A 289 -24.66 -53.21 -20.83
CA PRO A 289 -24.59 -54.40 -21.70
C PRO A 289 -23.74 -54.22 -22.97
N ASP A 290 -23.66 -52.99 -23.47
CA ASP A 290 -22.94 -52.61 -24.69
C ASP A 290 -21.64 -51.83 -24.39
N THR A 291 -21.08 -52.01 -23.20
CA THR A 291 -19.80 -51.40 -22.81
C THR A 291 -18.68 -51.87 -23.74
N ILE A 292 -18.00 -50.92 -24.37
CA ILE A 292 -16.87 -51.19 -25.28
C ILE A 292 -15.51 -50.90 -24.64
N LYS A 293 -15.45 -50.07 -23.60
CA LYS A 293 -14.19 -49.69 -22.94
C LYS A 293 -14.40 -49.34 -21.46
N THR A 294 -13.46 -49.75 -20.61
CA THR A 294 -13.36 -49.30 -19.20
C THR A 294 -12.20 -48.32 -19.08
N ILE A 295 -12.44 -47.19 -18.43
CA ILE A 295 -11.50 -46.08 -18.27
C ILE A 295 -11.26 -45.85 -16.79
N LEU A 296 -9.99 -45.86 -16.39
CA LEU A 296 -9.53 -45.58 -15.04
C LEU A 296 -8.64 -44.33 -15.03
N PRO A 297 -8.53 -43.63 -13.89
CA PRO A 297 -7.54 -42.57 -13.74
C PRO A 297 -6.15 -43.10 -14.10
N LYS A 298 -5.43 -42.39 -14.97
CA LYS A 298 -4.06 -42.73 -15.33
C LYS A 298 -3.14 -42.49 -14.14
N LYS A 299 -2.00 -43.18 -14.14
CA LYS A 299 -1.02 -43.04 -13.06
C LYS A 299 -0.42 -41.64 -13.01
N VAL A 300 -0.17 -41.16 -11.79
CA VAL A 300 0.56 -39.92 -11.51
C VAL A 300 1.76 -40.29 -10.63
N HIS A 301 2.97 -39.98 -11.09
CA HIS A 301 4.23 -40.35 -10.41
C HIS A 301 4.35 -41.84 -10.04
N GLY A 302 3.75 -42.75 -10.82
CA GLY A 302 3.80 -44.20 -10.59
C GLY A 302 2.67 -44.78 -9.74
N GLU A 303 1.91 -43.93 -9.05
CA GLU A 303 0.70 -44.30 -8.29
C GLU A 303 -0.57 -44.13 -9.12
N ASP A 304 -1.64 -44.83 -8.74
CA ASP A 304 -2.96 -44.62 -9.34
C ASP A 304 -3.41 -43.17 -9.12
N GLY A 305 -3.80 -42.47 -10.19
CA GLY A 305 -4.36 -41.13 -10.10
C GLY A 305 -5.78 -41.14 -9.53
N ARG A 306 -6.50 -40.01 -9.63
CA ARG A 306 -7.93 -39.96 -9.29
C ARG A 306 -8.73 -39.02 -10.18
N TRP A 307 -10.05 -39.17 -10.20
CA TRP A 307 -10.95 -38.19 -10.80
C TRP A 307 -11.11 -36.94 -9.94
N MET A 308 -11.59 -35.85 -10.54
CA MET A 308 -11.92 -34.62 -9.79
C MET A 308 -13.20 -34.74 -8.96
N TRP A 309 -14.19 -35.48 -9.44
CA TRP A 309 -15.53 -35.56 -8.84
C TRP A 309 -15.87 -36.99 -8.42
N LYS A 310 -16.81 -37.14 -7.48
CA LYS A 310 -17.37 -38.44 -7.09
C LYS A 310 -18.33 -38.95 -8.17
N LYS A 311 -18.64 -40.26 -8.11
CA LYS A 311 -19.59 -40.94 -9.01
C LYS A 311 -20.93 -40.20 -9.14
N GLU A 312 -21.48 -39.71 -8.03
CA GLU A 312 -22.79 -39.06 -8.00
C GLU A 312 -22.79 -37.78 -8.85
N LYS A 313 -21.76 -36.94 -8.71
CA LYS A 313 -21.64 -35.71 -9.49
C LYS A 313 -21.30 -35.99 -10.95
N PHE A 314 -20.49 -37.01 -11.22
CA PHE A 314 -20.23 -37.46 -12.60
C PHE A 314 -21.53 -37.89 -13.29
N ASN A 315 -22.37 -38.69 -12.62
CA ASN A 315 -23.62 -39.18 -13.20
C ASN A 315 -24.62 -38.06 -13.48
N GLN A 316 -24.69 -37.02 -12.62
CA GLN A 316 -25.54 -35.84 -12.84
C GLN A 316 -25.16 -35.07 -14.11
N ASP A 317 -23.86 -35.03 -14.41
CA ASP A 317 -23.28 -34.26 -15.52
C ASP A 317 -22.81 -35.19 -16.65
N ALA A 318 -23.30 -36.44 -16.74
CA ALA A 318 -22.73 -37.49 -17.59
C ALA A 318 -22.62 -37.11 -19.07
N ASN A 319 -23.60 -36.34 -19.58
CA ASN A 319 -23.66 -35.82 -20.94
C ASN A 319 -22.59 -34.76 -21.25
N LEU A 320 -21.94 -34.19 -20.23
CA LEU A 320 -20.86 -33.23 -20.37
C LEU A 320 -19.49 -33.90 -20.48
N TYR A 321 -19.37 -35.21 -20.31
CA TYR A 321 -18.10 -35.92 -20.39
C TYR A 321 -17.92 -36.62 -21.73
N ILE A 322 -16.68 -36.66 -22.21
CA ILE A 322 -16.29 -37.42 -23.39
C ILE A 322 -14.97 -38.14 -23.15
N GLU A 323 -14.79 -39.26 -23.85
CA GLU A 323 -13.48 -39.85 -24.04
C GLU A 323 -12.80 -39.19 -25.25
N TYR A 324 -11.55 -38.78 -25.07
CA TYR A 324 -10.77 -38.08 -26.09
C TYR A 324 -9.27 -38.33 -25.90
N ASN A 325 -8.47 -38.15 -26.96
CA ASN A 325 -7.01 -38.29 -26.95
C ASN A 325 -6.51 -39.58 -26.25
N ASP A 326 -6.87 -40.75 -26.75
CA ASP A 326 -6.30 -42.03 -26.29
C ASP A 326 -6.66 -42.42 -24.82
N GLY A 327 -7.95 -42.43 -24.49
CA GLY A 327 -8.45 -42.96 -23.23
C GLY A 327 -8.46 -41.99 -22.05
N PHE A 328 -8.29 -40.69 -22.30
CA PHE A 328 -8.50 -39.68 -21.27
C PHE A 328 -9.94 -39.19 -21.27
N LEU A 329 -10.46 -38.90 -20.07
CA LEU A 329 -11.76 -38.27 -19.91
C LEU A 329 -11.61 -36.77 -19.83
N TYR A 330 -12.44 -36.07 -20.59
CA TYR A 330 -12.57 -34.63 -20.57
C TYR A 330 -14.01 -34.24 -20.26
N ARG A 331 -14.17 -33.11 -19.59
CA ARG A 331 -15.45 -32.43 -19.41
C ARG A 331 -15.53 -31.28 -20.43
N LYS A 332 -16.65 -31.20 -21.12
CA LYS A 332 -17.03 -30.06 -21.96
C LYS A 332 -17.35 -28.88 -21.06
N ILE A 333 -16.66 -27.77 -21.26
CA ILE A 333 -16.93 -26.48 -20.62
C ILE A 333 -17.52 -25.58 -21.69
N TYR A 334 -18.82 -25.35 -21.61
CA TYR A 334 -19.55 -24.53 -22.58
C TYR A 334 -19.33 -23.04 -22.33
N TYR A 335 -19.39 -22.27 -23.42
CA TYR A 335 -19.45 -20.83 -23.35
C TYR A 335 -20.72 -20.39 -22.61
N ASP A 336 -20.56 -19.53 -21.63
CA ASP A 336 -21.65 -18.88 -20.92
C ASP A 336 -21.49 -17.36 -21.04
N GLU A 337 -22.47 -16.71 -21.67
CA GLU A 337 -22.47 -15.25 -21.84
C GLU A 337 -22.56 -14.49 -20.50
N ASN A 338 -23.03 -15.15 -19.43
CA ASN A 338 -23.15 -14.58 -18.09
C ASN A 338 -21.86 -14.75 -17.27
N GLU A 339 -20.91 -15.59 -17.71
CA GLU A 339 -19.63 -15.75 -17.05
C GLU A 339 -18.56 -14.78 -17.58
N ASP A 340 -17.57 -14.47 -16.74
CA ASP A 340 -16.39 -13.74 -17.15
C ASP A 340 -15.54 -14.55 -18.13
N GLN A 341 -15.45 -14.05 -19.37
CA GLN A 341 -14.75 -14.69 -20.47
C GLN A 341 -13.30 -14.22 -20.61
N ASN A 342 -12.78 -13.40 -19.70
CA ASN A 342 -11.41 -12.93 -19.77
C ASN A 342 -10.43 -13.99 -19.22
N VAL A 343 -9.26 -14.05 -19.84
CA VAL A 343 -8.10 -14.75 -19.29
C VAL A 343 -7.24 -13.71 -18.60
N TYR A 344 -6.96 -13.95 -17.32
CA TYR A 344 -6.19 -13.02 -16.50
C TYR A 344 -4.77 -13.53 -16.26
N GLN A 345 -3.82 -12.61 -16.30
CA GLN A 345 -2.48 -12.78 -15.77
C GLN A 345 -2.36 -11.93 -14.49
N VAL A 346 -1.82 -12.54 -13.45
CA VAL A 346 -1.44 -11.84 -12.21
C VAL A 346 -0.04 -11.26 -12.38
N GLU A 347 0.21 -10.10 -11.77
CA GLU A 347 1.53 -9.48 -11.77
C GLU A 347 2.54 -10.33 -10.97
N GLU A 348 3.77 -10.40 -11.47
CA GLU A 348 4.85 -11.12 -10.79
C GLU A 348 5.44 -10.26 -9.66
N ALA A 349 5.52 -10.82 -8.46
CA ALA A 349 6.12 -10.17 -7.28
C ALA A 349 7.67 -10.25 -7.29
N TRP A 350 8.28 -10.02 -8.45
CA TRP A 350 9.73 -10.06 -8.67
C TRP A 350 10.15 -9.03 -9.73
N LEU A 351 10.67 -7.89 -9.28
CA LEU A 351 10.96 -6.74 -10.16
C LEU A 351 12.43 -6.76 -10.62
N ALA A 352 12.78 -7.74 -11.47
CA ALA A 352 14.14 -7.91 -12.00
C ALA A 352 14.41 -7.25 -13.36
N ASP A 353 13.37 -6.79 -14.04
CA ASP A 353 13.46 -6.08 -15.32
C ASP A 353 14.34 -4.81 -15.18
N GLY A 354 15.08 -4.48 -16.25
CA GLY A 354 15.94 -3.31 -16.32
C GLY A 354 15.23 -1.98 -16.09
N LYS A 355 13.96 -1.86 -16.52
CA LYS A 355 13.17 -0.62 -16.37
C LYS A 355 12.95 -0.17 -14.92
N TYR A 356 13.10 -1.09 -13.96
CA TYR A 356 12.94 -0.81 -12.53
C TYR A 356 14.25 -0.44 -11.84
N ARG A 357 15.39 -0.29 -12.54
CA ARG A 357 16.70 -0.03 -11.92
C ARG A 357 16.91 1.44 -11.59
N ASN A 358 17.80 1.72 -10.64
CA ASN A 358 18.14 3.10 -10.24
C ASN A 358 18.68 3.94 -11.40
N SER A 359 19.40 3.32 -12.35
CA SER A 359 19.91 4.00 -13.55
C SER A 359 18.82 4.69 -14.35
N GLU A 360 17.63 4.07 -14.44
CA GLU A 360 16.52 4.60 -15.22
C GLU A 360 15.97 5.88 -14.59
N GLY A 361 15.77 5.89 -13.27
CA GLY A 361 15.34 7.07 -12.55
C GLY A 361 16.33 8.23 -12.72
N THR A 362 17.64 7.94 -12.63
CA THR A 362 18.68 8.96 -12.82
C THR A 362 18.66 9.53 -14.24
N THR A 363 18.59 8.67 -15.26
CA THR A 363 18.51 9.09 -16.66
C THR A 363 17.29 9.97 -16.91
N GLN A 364 16.11 9.52 -16.46
CA GLN A 364 14.85 10.26 -16.59
C GLN A 364 14.93 11.65 -15.94
N LEU A 365 15.46 11.73 -14.72
CA LEU A 365 15.59 13.02 -14.03
C LEU A 365 16.59 13.93 -14.75
N THR A 366 17.74 13.42 -15.20
CA THR A 366 18.75 14.21 -15.92
C THR A 366 18.20 14.79 -17.21
N GLU A 367 17.45 14.02 -18.00
CA GLU A 367 16.81 14.52 -19.23
C GLU A 367 15.82 15.67 -18.96
N ILE A 368 15.08 15.61 -17.84
CA ILE A 368 14.13 16.66 -17.44
C ILE A 368 14.87 17.88 -16.89
N MET A 369 15.87 17.65 -16.04
CA MET A 369 16.60 18.71 -15.35
C MET A 369 17.62 19.42 -16.25
N ASN A 370 18.02 18.79 -17.35
CA ASN A 370 19.01 19.30 -18.31
C ASN A 370 20.22 19.92 -17.59
N SER A 371 20.73 19.18 -16.61
CA SER A 371 21.83 19.61 -15.75
C SER A 371 22.94 18.59 -15.84
N GLU A 372 24.18 19.05 -16.03
CA GLU A 372 25.37 18.21 -15.95
C GLU A 372 25.67 17.77 -14.51
N LYS A 373 25.12 18.47 -13.51
CA LYS A 373 25.24 18.11 -12.09
C LYS A 373 24.12 17.18 -11.68
N VAL A 374 24.47 16.15 -10.91
CA VAL A 374 23.50 15.30 -10.22
C VAL A 374 22.84 16.14 -9.12
N LEU A 375 21.57 16.50 -9.31
CA LEU A 375 20.82 17.32 -8.34
C LEU A 375 20.20 16.47 -7.23
N PHE A 376 19.76 15.26 -7.55
CA PHE A 376 19.11 14.35 -6.61
C PHE A 376 19.68 12.95 -6.78
N ASN A 377 20.04 12.32 -5.67
CA ASN A 377 20.61 10.98 -5.68
C ASN A 377 19.49 9.93 -5.64
N ASN A 378 19.60 8.93 -6.50
CA ASN A 378 18.71 7.77 -6.55
C ASN A 378 17.20 8.09 -6.68
N PRO A 379 16.78 8.97 -7.61
CA PRO A 379 15.35 9.15 -7.89
C PRO A 379 14.72 7.80 -8.26
N LYS A 380 13.51 7.54 -7.75
CA LYS A 380 12.82 6.29 -8.05
C LYS A 380 12.40 6.25 -9.53
N PRO A 381 12.53 5.10 -10.23
CA PRO A 381 12.15 4.99 -11.64
C PRO A 381 10.65 5.18 -11.84
N VAL A 382 10.26 5.88 -12.90
CA VAL A 382 8.84 6.12 -13.23
C VAL A 382 8.10 4.79 -13.46
N ASP A 383 8.73 3.81 -14.12
CA ASP A 383 8.10 2.51 -14.36
C ASP A 383 7.80 1.72 -13.08
N LEU A 384 8.61 1.87 -12.04
CA LEU A 384 8.34 1.25 -10.73
C LEU A 384 7.06 1.84 -10.12
N MET A 385 6.95 3.16 -10.16
CA MET A 385 5.79 3.88 -9.65
C MET A 385 4.53 3.56 -10.46
N LYS A 386 4.64 3.49 -11.79
CA LYS A 386 3.54 3.08 -12.68
C LYS A 386 3.08 1.66 -12.38
N TRP A 387 4.01 0.75 -12.10
CA TRP A 387 3.68 -0.61 -11.68
C TRP A 387 2.87 -0.61 -10.38
N CYS A 388 3.32 0.13 -9.36
CA CYS A 388 2.59 0.25 -8.09
C CYS A 388 1.18 0.84 -8.28
N ILE A 389 1.07 1.96 -9.00
CA ILE A 389 -0.22 2.66 -9.21
C ILE A 389 -1.19 1.78 -10.02
N ASN A 390 -0.70 1.04 -11.02
CA ASN A 390 -1.54 0.18 -11.85
C ASN A 390 -2.06 -1.07 -11.13
N LEU A 391 -1.53 -1.43 -9.96
CA LEU A 391 -2.11 -2.52 -9.16
C LEU A 391 -3.50 -2.16 -8.62
N HIS A 392 -3.82 -0.88 -8.52
CA HIS A 392 -5.18 -0.44 -8.16
C HIS A 392 -6.04 -0.29 -9.43
N PRO A 393 -7.27 -0.86 -9.48
CA PRO A 393 -8.11 -0.82 -10.67
C PRO A 393 -8.73 0.57 -10.94
N ASN A 394 -8.86 1.41 -9.91
CA ASN A 394 -9.48 2.74 -10.03
C ASN A 394 -8.62 3.70 -10.88
N LYS A 395 -9.13 4.09 -12.05
CA LYS A 395 -8.49 5.07 -12.94
C LYS A 395 -8.70 6.53 -12.52
N ASN A 396 -9.49 6.78 -11.49
CA ASN A 396 -9.69 8.10 -10.88
C ASN A 396 -9.07 8.17 -9.48
N ALA A 397 -8.12 7.28 -9.19
CA ALA A 397 -7.52 7.13 -7.88
C ALA A 397 -6.81 8.41 -7.40
N VAL A 398 -6.86 8.67 -6.10
CA VAL A 398 -6.01 9.65 -5.43
C VAL A 398 -4.75 8.96 -4.93
N VAL A 399 -3.59 9.41 -5.41
CA VAL A 399 -2.26 8.86 -5.13
C VAL A 399 -1.48 9.81 -4.25
N LEU A 400 -1.12 9.38 -3.05
CA LEU A 400 -0.32 10.13 -2.09
C LEU A 400 1.11 9.57 -2.02
N ASP A 401 2.09 10.46 -2.06
CA ASP A 401 3.47 10.13 -1.73
C ASP A 401 4.03 11.20 -0.80
N PHE A 402 4.21 10.82 0.47
CA PHE A 402 4.70 11.73 1.50
C PHE A 402 6.20 11.62 1.78
N PHE A 403 6.93 10.99 0.86
CA PHE A 403 8.40 11.00 0.75
C PHE A 403 8.79 11.27 -0.71
N ALA A 404 8.15 12.28 -1.33
CA ALA A 404 8.12 12.42 -2.78
C ALA A 404 9.49 12.64 -3.43
N GLY A 405 10.45 13.23 -2.69
CA GLY A 405 11.81 13.48 -3.17
C GLY A 405 11.80 14.16 -4.54
N SER A 406 12.32 13.48 -5.56
CA SER A 406 12.38 14.02 -6.93
C SER A 406 11.03 14.21 -7.62
N GLY A 407 9.91 13.72 -7.09
CA GLY A 407 8.58 13.84 -7.68
C GLY A 407 8.26 12.80 -8.77
N SER A 408 8.89 11.62 -8.71
CA SER A 408 8.66 10.54 -9.68
C SER A 408 7.23 10.01 -9.68
N THR A 409 6.58 9.97 -8.51
CA THR A 409 5.17 9.57 -8.36
C THR A 409 4.23 10.48 -9.15
N GLY A 410 4.43 11.80 -9.06
CA GLY A 410 3.60 12.76 -9.80
C GLY A 410 3.72 12.59 -11.32
N GLN A 411 4.93 12.40 -11.84
CA GLN A 411 5.13 12.09 -13.27
C GLN A 411 4.42 10.78 -13.67
N SER A 412 4.51 9.75 -12.83
CA SER A 412 3.94 8.44 -13.12
C SER A 412 2.42 8.48 -13.21
N VAL A 413 1.78 9.27 -12.35
CA VAL A 413 0.33 9.54 -12.41
C VAL A 413 -0.05 10.20 -13.74
N LEU A 414 0.68 11.25 -14.14
CA LEU A 414 0.43 11.97 -15.39
C LEU A 414 0.62 11.08 -16.64
N GLU A 415 1.67 10.26 -16.64
CA GLU A 415 1.91 9.27 -17.70
C GLU A 415 0.78 8.25 -17.81
N LEU A 416 0.34 7.67 -16.69
CA LEU A 416 -0.75 6.69 -16.71
C LEU A 416 -2.06 7.30 -17.18
N ASN A 417 -2.38 8.51 -16.73
CA ASN A 417 -3.59 9.20 -17.20
C ASN A 417 -3.57 9.42 -18.72
N ARG A 418 -2.42 9.74 -19.29
CA ARG A 418 -2.26 9.83 -20.75
C ARG A 418 -2.37 8.47 -21.44
N GLU A 419 -1.78 7.43 -20.89
CA GLU A 419 -1.77 6.08 -21.48
C GLU A 419 -3.14 5.42 -21.48
N ASP A 420 -3.92 5.60 -20.41
CA ASP A 420 -5.15 4.85 -20.19
C ASP A 420 -6.41 5.72 -20.07
N ASN A 421 -6.30 7.01 -20.42
CA ASN A 421 -7.33 8.05 -20.29
C ASN A 421 -7.91 8.14 -18.87
N GLY A 422 -7.10 7.84 -17.85
CA GLY A 422 -7.45 8.00 -16.45
C GLY A 422 -7.53 9.46 -16.00
N LYS A 423 -8.06 9.66 -14.80
CA LYS A 423 -8.16 10.95 -14.12
C LYS A 423 -7.62 10.88 -12.70
N ARG A 424 -6.54 10.12 -12.51
CA ARG A 424 -5.87 9.97 -11.22
C ARG A 424 -5.32 11.33 -10.78
N GLN A 425 -5.38 11.63 -9.49
CA GLN A 425 -4.80 12.83 -8.91
C GLN A 425 -3.62 12.46 -8.04
N PHE A 426 -2.55 13.26 -8.06
CA PHE A 426 -1.45 13.09 -7.12
C PHE A 426 -1.44 14.16 -6.02
N ILE A 427 -1.01 13.74 -4.83
CA ILE A 427 -0.64 14.58 -3.70
C ILE A 427 0.78 14.18 -3.31
N LEU A 428 1.72 15.10 -3.42
CA LEU A 428 3.11 14.88 -3.02
C LEU A 428 3.41 15.67 -1.75
N CYS A 429 4.21 15.11 -0.84
CA CYS A 429 4.85 15.86 0.25
C CYS A 429 6.35 15.60 0.20
N THR A 430 7.14 16.67 0.27
CA THR A 430 8.61 16.58 0.34
C THR A 430 9.14 17.56 1.37
N SER A 431 10.14 17.13 2.15
CA SER A 431 10.80 18.02 3.11
C SER A 431 11.60 19.07 2.36
N ASP A 432 11.79 20.24 2.97
CA ASP A 432 12.61 21.34 2.49
C ASP A 432 14.11 21.16 2.80
N GLU A 433 14.56 19.91 2.92
CA GLU A 433 15.95 19.56 3.22
C GLU A 433 16.92 20.19 2.20
N VAL A 434 17.89 20.93 2.74
CA VAL A 434 18.98 21.55 1.99
C VAL A 434 20.18 20.60 1.96
N THR A 435 20.75 20.42 0.76
CA THR A 435 21.96 19.62 0.55
C THR A 435 22.97 20.39 -0.29
N ASP A 436 24.21 19.90 -0.38
CA ASP A 436 25.25 20.48 -1.24
C ASP A 436 24.82 20.60 -2.71
N THR A 437 23.96 19.69 -3.19
CA THR A 437 23.44 19.69 -4.57
C THR A 437 22.08 20.38 -4.71
N THR A 438 21.41 20.67 -3.59
CA THR A 438 20.12 21.37 -3.54
C THR A 438 20.15 22.49 -2.48
N PRO A 439 20.92 23.56 -2.72
CA PRO A 439 21.12 24.62 -1.73
C PRO A 439 19.85 25.40 -1.40
N ASN A 440 18.84 25.40 -2.27
CA ASN A 440 17.53 26.01 -1.98
C ASN A 440 16.54 25.02 -1.38
N GLY A 441 16.93 23.76 -1.18
CA GLY A 441 16.08 22.66 -0.75
C GLY A 441 15.61 21.78 -1.91
N ILE A 442 15.52 20.48 -1.68
CA ILE A 442 15.01 19.47 -2.64
C ILE A 442 13.71 19.91 -3.36
N PRO A 443 12.64 20.38 -2.68
CA PRO A 443 11.40 20.79 -3.32
C PRO A 443 11.61 21.85 -4.39
N TYR A 444 12.41 22.87 -4.07
CA TYR A 444 12.61 24.04 -4.91
C TYR A 444 13.60 23.78 -6.04
N ASP A 445 14.65 23.00 -5.76
CA ASP A 445 15.69 22.73 -6.75
C ASP A 445 15.39 21.55 -7.67
N VAL A 446 14.50 20.64 -7.27
CA VAL A 446 14.20 19.41 -8.01
C VAL A 446 12.71 19.24 -8.25
N THR A 447 11.91 19.05 -7.21
CA THR A 447 10.52 18.56 -7.32
C THR A 447 9.63 19.50 -8.12
N VAL A 448 9.57 20.79 -7.76
CA VAL A 448 8.74 21.78 -8.47
C VAL A 448 9.23 22.01 -9.89
N LYS A 449 10.55 21.97 -10.12
CA LYS A 449 11.14 22.17 -11.45
C LYS A 449 10.81 20.98 -12.36
N ARG A 450 10.90 19.73 -11.85
CA ARG A 450 10.47 18.53 -12.57
C ARG A 450 9.01 18.65 -12.97
N LEU A 451 8.11 18.87 -12.01
CA LEU A 451 6.66 18.97 -12.26
C LEU A 451 6.34 20.10 -13.25
N LYS A 452 6.91 21.29 -13.05
CA LYS A 452 6.72 22.43 -13.96
C LYS A 452 7.11 22.08 -15.39
N ARG A 453 8.28 21.47 -15.59
CA ARG A 453 8.80 21.11 -16.91
C ARG A 453 7.96 20.06 -17.61
N ILE A 454 7.59 18.98 -16.92
CA ILE A 454 6.81 17.90 -17.54
C ILE A 454 5.34 18.27 -17.75
N MET A 455 4.76 19.12 -16.90
CA MET A 455 3.35 19.51 -17.00
C MET A 455 3.16 20.63 -18.03
N THR A 456 4.07 21.61 -18.09
CA THR A 456 3.89 22.81 -18.95
C THR A 456 4.86 22.90 -20.12
N GLY A 457 5.89 22.04 -20.19
CA GLY A 457 6.93 22.13 -21.22
C GLY A 457 7.83 23.37 -21.08
N LYS A 458 7.85 24.00 -19.90
CA LYS A 458 8.58 25.25 -19.66
C LYS A 458 9.21 25.24 -18.28
N CYS A 459 10.31 25.96 -18.13
CA CYS A 459 10.90 26.32 -16.85
C CYS A 459 10.14 27.52 -16.23
N TYR A 460 10.43 27.86 -14.97
CA TYR A 460 9.86 29.04 -14.31
C TYR A 460 10.36 30.37 -14.90
N ASP A 461 11.50 30.37 -15.59
CA ASP A 461 12.02 31.51 -16.37
C ASP A 461 11.46 31.54 -17.81
N ASN A 462 10.45 30.71 -18.12
CA ASN A 462 9.82 30.53 -19.43
C ASN A 462 10.70 29.91 -20.53
N THR A 463 11.92 29.47 -20.23
CA THR A 463 12.73 28.70 -21.18
C THR A 463 12.16 27.29 -21.40
N SER A 464 12.44 26.68 -22.55
CA SER A 464 11.96 25.33 -22.90
C SER A 464 13.05 24.45 -23.51
N ASN A 465 14.31 24.69 -23.17
CA ASN A 465 15.46 23.95 -23.69
C ASN A 465 15.91 22.87 -22.69
N PHE A 466 15.35 21.66 -22.82
CA PHE A 466 15.75 20.49 -22.05
C PHE A 466 15.48 19.20 -22.82
N GLU A 467 16.33 18.19 -22.63
CA GLU A 467 16.35 16.97 -23.45
C GLU A 467 15.02 16.21 -23.47
N TRP A 468 14.31 16.18 -22.34
CA TRP A 468 13.03 15.49 -22.24
C TRP A 468 12.00 15.97 -23.28
N LEU A 469 11.96 17.27 -23.60
CA LEU A 469 11.02 17.82 -24.59
C LEU A 469 11.29 17.39 -26.02
N LYS A 470 12.50 16.90 -26.34
CA LYS A 470 12.82 16.44 -27.69
C LYS A 470 12.05 15.17 -28.08
N LYS A 471 11.58 14.42 -27.07
CA LYS A 471 10.93 13.11 -27.24
C LYS A 471 9.52 13.05 -26.65
N ASN A 472 9.10 14.07 -25.90
CA ASN A 472 7.86 14.05 -25.13
C ASN A 472 7.08 15.36 -25.25
N GLU A 473 5.76 15.25 -25.18
CA GLU A 473 4.85 16.39 -25.07
C GLU A 473 4.45 16.64 -23.60
N PRO A 474 4.25 17.91 -23.18
CA PRO A 474 3.83 18.24 -21.82
C PRO A 474 2.51 17.58 -21.42
N TYR A 475 2.43 17.05 -20.19
CA TYR A 475 1.25 16.31 -19.70
C TYR A 475 0.01 17.20 -19.47
N GLY A 476 0.17 18.50 -19.23
CA GLY A 476 -0.91 19.39 -18.84
C GLY A 476 -1.22 19.30 -17.35
N ASP A 477 -2.48 19.49 -17.00
CA ASP A 477 -3.02 19.59 -15.64
C ASP A 477 -2.47 20.79 -14.83
N ASN A 478 -3.06 21.02 -13.67
CA ASN A 478 -2.77 22.16 -12.80
C ASN A 478 -2.02 21.69 -11.55
N LEU A 479 -1.17 22.56 -11.00
CA LEU A 479 -0.43 22.26 -9.78
C LEU A 479 -0.64 23.37 -8.74
N ASP A 480 -1.15 22.96 -7.59
CA ASP A 480 -1.19 23.77 -6.38
C ASP A 480 0.00 23.40 -5.48
N VAL A 481 0.88 24.37 -5.25
CA VAL A 481 2.01 24.24 -4.34
C VAL A 481 1.64 24.86 -3.01
N LEU A 482 1.67 24.04 -1.95
CA LEU A 482 1.32 24.38 -0.59
C LEU A 482 2.58 24.29 0.29
N GLU A 483 2.71 25.20 1.24
CA GLU A 483 3.78 25.20 2.24
C GLU A 483 3.18 25.00 3.63
N ILE A 484 3.84 24.21 4.48
CA ILE A 484 3.50 24.12 5.89
C ILE A 484 4.02 25.36 6.61
N LYS A 485 3.12 26.11 7.24
CA LYS A 485 3.44 27.24 8.13
C LYS A 485 2.89 27.02 9.53
N ASP A 486 3.33 27.82 10.49
CA ASP A 486 2.80 27.84 11.85
C ASP A 486 2.25 29.19 12.27
N VAL A 487 1.29 29.12 13.19
CA VAL A 487 0.70 30.24 13.90
C VAL A 487 0.49 29.84 15.36
N ALA A 488 0.82 30.71 16.31
CA ALA A 488 0.60 30.42 17.72
C ALA A 488 -0.90 30.31 18.04
N ASN A 489 -1.28 29.34 18.87
CA ASN A 489 -2.68 29.07 19.21
C ASN A 489 -3.33 30.28 19.91
N PHE A 490 -2.53 31.08 20.61
CA PHE A 490 -2.94 32.26 21.38
C PHE A 490 -2.60 33.59 20.68
N GLU A 491 -2.24 33.58 19.39
CA GLU A 491 -1.98 34.81 18.65
C GLU A 491 -3.24 35.68 18.59
N VAL A 492 -3.13 36.92 19.08
CA VAL A 492 -4.23 37.90 19.16
C VAL A 492 -4.01 39.09 18.23
N THR A 493 -2.86 39.19 17.57
CA THR A 493 -2.58 40.27 16.61
C THR A 493 -3.54 40.16 15.42
N PRO A 494 -4.36 41.20 15.15
CA PRO A 494 -5.27 41.19 14.01
C PRO A 494 -4.55 40.91 12.69
N GLY A 495 -5.09 40.01 11.88
CA GLY A 495 -4.49 39.59 10.61
C GLY A 495 -3.42 38.51 10.74
N LYS A 496 -3.13 38.03 11.96
CA LYS A 496 -2.18 36.94 12.23
C LYS A 496 -2.75 35.83 13.08
N THR A 497 -4.03 35.91 13.47
CA THR A 497 -4.66 34.83 14.25
C THR A 497 -4.83 33.58 13.38
N PRO A 498 -5.01 32.37 13.96
CA PRO A 498 -5.32 31.17 13.18
C PRO A 498 -6.51 31.34 12.24
N PHE A 499 -7.51 32.14 12.64
CA PHE A 499 -8.70 32.43 11.86
C PHE A 499 -8.46 33.41 10.72
N ASP A 500 -7.37 34.18 10.75
CA ASP A 500 -6.97 35.06 9.66
C ASP A 500 -6.17 34.31 8.60
N VAL A 501 -5.25 33.44 9.04
CA VAL A 501 -4.21 32.86 8.16
C VAL A 501 -4.57 31.51 7.56
N ILE A 502 -5.46 30.74 8.20
CA ILE A 502 -5.92 29.45 7.67
C ILE A 502 -6.96 29.72 6.58
N ASP A 503 -6.64 29.34 5.35
CA ASP A 503 -7.54 29.43 4.19
C ASP A 503 -8.31 28.12 4.03
N GLU A 504 -9.63 28.17 4.18
CA GLU A 504 -10.50 26.99 4.20
C GLU A 504 -10.56 26.30 2.83
N THR A 505 -10.35 27.08 1.77
CA THR A 505 -10.38 26.60 0.38
C THR A 505 -9.25 25.63 0.06
N LEU A 506 -8.16 25.66 0.84
CA LEU A 506 -7.04 24.72 0.71
C LEU A 506 -7.36 23.32 1.27
N TYR A 507 -8.49 23.20 1.97
CA TYR A 507 -8.99 21.98 2.59
C TYR A 507 -10.31 21.49 1.97
N GLY A 508 -10.63 21.96 0.75
CA GLY A 508 -11.85 21.57 0.04
C GLY A 508 -13.13 22.17 0.60
N VAL A 509 -13.04 23.24 1.40
CA VAL A 509 -14.20 23.91 2.02
C VAL A 509 -14.35 25.32 1.46
N ASP A 510 -15.58 25.70 1.09
CA ASP A 510 -15.88 27.07 0.68
C ASP A 510 -15.65 28.07 1.81
N LYS A 511 -15.32 29.32 1.47
CA LYS A 511 -15.12 30.37 2.49
C LYS A 511 -16.37 30.55 3.35
N PHE A 512 -16.17 30.53 4.67
CA PHE A 512 -17.26 30.73 5.62
C PHE A 512 -17.84 32.13 5.54
N LYS A 513 -19.15 32.25 5.76
CA LYS A 513 -19.86 33.53 5.70
C LYS A 513 -19.64 34.36 6.96
N THR A 514 -19.40 33.69 8.09
CA THR A 514 -19.21 34.32 9.39
C THR A 514 -17.90 33.86 10.04
N ILE A 515 -17.30 34.74 10.85
CA ILE A 515 -16.10 34.41 11.61
C ILE A 515 -16.36 33.30 12.64
N GLN A 516 -17.58 33.20 13.17
CA GLN A 516 -17.94 32.17 14.16
C GLN A 516 -17.94 30.76 13.55
N GLU A 517 -18.44 30.61 12.31
CA GLU A 517 -18.37 29.34 11.57
C GLU A 517 -16.91 28.92 11.37
N LYS A 518 -16.06 29.88 10.96
CA LYS A 518 -14.63 29.65 10.79
C LYS A 518 -13.95 29.23 12.09
N ILE A 519 -14.22 29.92 13.21
CA ILE A 519 -13.67 29.57 14.53
C ILE A 519 -14.03 28.13 14.89
N ASN A 520 -15.30 27.78 14.78
CA ASN A 520 -15.78 26.44 15.11
C ASN A 520 -15.10 25.38 14.24
N TRP A 521 -14.95 25.65 12.94
CA TRP A 521 -14.29 24.73 12.01
C TRP A 521 -12.79 24.56 12.31
N VAL A 522 -12.06 25.64 12.58
CA VAL A 522 -10.63 25.57 12.94
C VAL A 522 -10.44 24.78 14.24
N CYS A 523 -11.20 25.07 15.30
CA CYS A 523 -11.11 24.34 16.57
C CYS A 523 -11.42 22.85 16.42
N ASN A 524 -12.38 22.49 15.56
CA ASN A 524 -12.74 21.09 15.34
C ASN A 524 -11.68 20.31 14.53
N ASN A 525 -10.96 20.96 13.61
CA ASN A 525 -10.07 20.28 12.67
C ASN A 525 -8.58 20.36 13.02
N PHE A 526 -8.14 21.33 13.81
CA PHE A 526 -6.71 21.55 14.05
C PHE A 526 -6.28 21.28 15.49
N GLU A 527 -7.15 21.51 16.47
CA GLU A 527 -6.80 21.42 17.90
C GLU A 527 -7.00 20.01 18.50
N LYS A 528 -7.84 19.18 17.86
CA LYS A 528 -8.21 17.82 18.36
C LYS A 528 -7.66 16.65 17.55
N ASN A 529 -7.37 16.83 16.26
CA ASN A 529 -6.87 15.74 15.39
C ASN A 529 -5.50 15.19 15.84
N GLN A 530 -4.74 15.90 16.66
CA GLN A 530 -3.48 15.42 17.22
C GLN A 530 -3.65 14.44 18.39
N LYS A 531 -4.70 14.57 19.21
CA LYS A 531 -4.90 13.71 20.40
C LYS A 531 -5.30 12.27 20.06
N GLU A 532 -5.94 12.04 18.91
CA GLU A 532 -6.32 10.68 18.46
C GLU A 532 -5.12 9.85 17.99
N VAL A 533 -4.00 10.49 17.65
CA VAL A 533 -2.76 9.82 17.18
C VAL A 533 -1.88 9.40 18.37
N GLU A 534 -2.06 10.05 19.52
CA GLU A 534 -1.32 9.81 20.76
C GLU A 534 -2.02 8.81 21.72
N ALA A 535 -3.24 8.37 21.41
CA ALA A 535 -4.03 7.40 22.17
C ALA A 535 -4.12 6.05 21.45
#